data_AF-A0A6P8IU90-F1
#
_entry.id   AF-A0A6P8IU90-F1
#
_cell.length_a   1.000
_cell.length_b   1.000
_cell.length_c   1.000
_cell.angle_alpha   90.00
_cell.angle_beta   90.00
_cell.angle_gamma   90.00
#
_symmetry.space_group_name_H-M   'P 1'
#
loop_
_entity.id
_entity.type
_entity.pdbx_description
1 polymer ?
#
loop_
_entity_poly.entity_id
_entity_poly.type
_entity_poly.pdbx_seq_one_letter_code
_entity_poly.pdbx_strand_id
1 'polypeptide(L)'
;MFIRTLWIMYLLFHQVYSEDSLAWSECTPSCLCAIDSNNYIHAHCTSIQQLPDTALNNLSYGLYSLSLQNSSLKRITSNAFRGFESLQKLSLTNNGIQIIDEGAFKTFNSLRILDLRQNDIKIWRVGSSGVLSSLKTILMSGNKHWVPDENLLRLRSLKEVSGVTWSSQCTECTLLKTSEIKDSEDLTDLTDLNATNSTNGSIEDNSCPITLDIFFIHHKEVTYDKAYEFVKLGFSPQCLCLSLECQDSEIAHLYFKQLYDTPKQLFHTQYALGIVVLLINLLVVLVVITSKGLRTNASFILICSMAMSDVLIGLYTVGIAVFNPFTESTVTPSKMMKNEISMCPYLGFVFTTGQTTTVFISLLLTVERYLAIVRCIRPRPKLQFKYSLGISALIWMLGFSFAVPPLFGVKQLRYHKWFQCTMPFHKSTGVLDDTSTVTLVIAIGFVMVYVTSVGLYLYIYFFFCKSTAHLAIRREARLAKRLSLVVCTNFLFFVVPTVLFLYYVYRFMAVLFDVGETFASLQGFIIMGTWVPVTLLAVNSLLNPFMYAFRHQKFRREISRICRRLDKYFGQTVVTQGDLNKYQRKNSPLNQKDHLHFLMLRKNEHERCL
;
A
#
# COMPACT_ATOMS: atom_id res chain seq x y z
N MET A 1 -6.84 -62.38 6.68
CA MET A 1 -6.96 -60.92 6.48
C MET A 1 -5.65 -60.24 6.03
N PHE A 2 -4.48 -60.90 6.07
CA PHE A 2 -3.19 -60.31 5.66
C PHE A 2 -2.74 -60.62 4.20
N ILE A 3 -3.35 -61.61 3.53
CA ILE A 3 -3.00 -61.99 2.14
C ILE A 3 -3.88 -61.25 1.10
N ARG A 4 -5.06 -60.78 1.49
CA ARG A 4 -5.92 -59.93 0.64
C ARG A 4 -5.42 -58.49 0.51
N THR A 5 -4.63 -57.99 1.46
CA THR A 5 -4.07 -56.63 1.44
C THR A 5 -2.82 -56.51 0.55
N LEU A 6 -2.03 -57.58 0.38
CA LEU A 6 -0.89 -57.61 -0.54
C LEU A 6 -1.33 -57.65 -2.02
N TRP A 7 -2.47 -58.28 -2.32
CA TRP A 7 -3.06 -58.26 -3.67
C TRP A 7 -3.62 -56.88 -4.06
N ILE A 8 -4.08 -56.10 -3.06
CA ILE A 8 -4.58 -54.74 -3.26
C ILE A 8 -3.40 -53.75 -3.46
N MET A 9 -2.24 -53.96 -2.82
CA MET A 9 -1.03 -53.17 -3.13
C MET A 9 -0.42 -53.50 -4.50
N TYR A 10 -0.54 -54.73 -4.99
CA TYR A 10 -0.10 -55.14 -6.33
C TYR A 10 -0.94 -54.47 -7.44
N LEU A 11 -2.22 -54.19 -7.17
CA LEU A 11 -3.12 -53.52 -8.13
C LEU A 11 -3.07 -51.97 -8.03
N LEU A 12 -2.51 -51.39 -6.96
CA LEU A 12 -2.42 -49.93 -6.76
C LEU A 12 -1.21 -49.25 -7.40
N PHE A 13 -0.30 -50.00 -8.03
CA PHE A 13 0.74 -49.40 -8.90
C PHE A 13 0.39 -49.53 -10.39
N HIS A 14 -0.87 -49.81 -10.69
CA HIS A 14 -1.45 -49.75 -12.03
C HIS A 14 -2.08 -48.38 -12.30
N GLN A 15 -1.24 -47.33 -12.35
CA GLN A 15 -1.64 -46.03 -12.89
C GLN A 15 -0.51 -45.39 -13.68
N VAL A 16 -0.15 -46.03 -14.80
CA VAL A 16 0.17 -45.33 -16.04
C VAL A 16 -0.67 -45.98 -17.13
N TYR A 17 -1.41 -45.14 -17.83
CA TYR A 17 -2.36 -45.45 -18.90
C TYR A 17 -1.73 -46.27 -20.03
N SER A 18 -2.43 -47.34 -20.42
CA SER A 18 -2.50 -47.97 -21.75
C SER A 18 -1.31 -47.74 -22.72
N GLU A 19 -0.32 -48.63 -22.66
CA GLU A 19 0.51 -48.96 -23.83
C GLU A 19 0.35 -50.47 -24.09
N ASP A 20 0.18 -50.83 -25.36
CA ASP A 20 0.22 -52.21 -25.85
C ASP A 20 1.34 -52.97 -25.16
N SER A 21 1.07 -54.16 -24.62
CA SER A 21 2.07 -54.97 -23.93
C SER A 21 3.19 -55.39 -24.90
N LEU A 22 4.19 -54.52 -25.04
CA LEU A 22 5.39 -54.71 -25.83
C LEU A 22 6.12 -55.97 -25.35
N ALA A 23 6.36 -56.90 -26.26
CA ALA A 23 7.15 -58.09 -25.98
C ALA A 23 8.64 -57.72 -25.98
N TRP A 24 9.23 -57.65 -24.79
CA TRP A 24 10.65 -57.32 -24.60
C TRP A 24 11.55 -58.54 -24.78
N SER A 25 12.65 -58.37 -25.51
CA SER A 25 13.69 -59.38 -25.70
C SER A 25 15.07 -58.79 -25.41
N GLU A 26 16.02 -59.63 -25.00
CA GLU A 26 17.39 -59.21 -24.74
C GLU A 26 18.12 -58.93 -26.06
N CYS A 27 18.58 -57.70 -26.26
CA CYS A 27 19.32 -57.28 -27.46
C CYS A 27 20.81 -57.08 -27.17
N THR A 28 21.17 -56.73 -25.93
CA THR A 28 22.55 -56.74 -25.41
C THR A 28 22.50 -57.14 -23.93
N PRO A 29 23.64 -57.54 -23.31
CA PRO A 29 23.66 -57.96 -21.90
C PRO A 29 23.14 -56.93 -20.90
N SER A 30 23.10 -55.65 -21.29
CA SER A 30 22.65 -54.54 -20.44
C SER A 30 21.33 -53.92 -20.90
N CYS A 31 20.71 -54.41 -21.99
CA CYS A 31 19.53 -53.79 -22.60
C CYS A 31 18.48 -54.80 -23.08
N LEU A 32 17.22 -54.46 -22.80
CA LEU A 32 16.03 -55.07 -23.37
C LEU A 32 15.52 -54.21 -24.52
N CYS A 33 15.10 -54.83 -25.62
CA CYS A 33 14.52 -54.16 -26.78
C CYS A 33 13.12 -54.70 -27.07
N ALA A 34 12.25 -53.84 -27.59
CA ALA A 34 10.92 -54.23 -28.06
C ALA A 34 10.57 -53.44 -29.33
N ILE A 35 9.69 -54.02 -30.15
CA ILE A 35 9.18 -53.38 -31.36
C ILE A 35 7.67 -53.20 -31.18
N ASP A 36 7.19 -51.98 -31.39
CA ASP A 36 5.75 -51.70 -31.30
C ASP A 36 4.99 -52.05 -32.59
N SER A 37 3.67 -51.93 -32.52
CA SER A 37 2.75 -52.14 -33.66
C SER A 37 3.03 -51.24 -34.87
N ASN A 38 3.72 -50.11 -34.66
CA ASN A 38 4.13 -49.17 -35.71
C ASN A 38 5.57 -49.41 -36.19
N ASN A 39 6.17 -50.54 -35.82
CA ASN A 39 7.53 -50.94 -36.16
C ASN A 39 8.61 -49.99 -35.61
N TYR A 40 8.33 -49.25 -34.54
CA TYR A 40 9.33 -48.47 -33.82
C TYR A 40 10.06 -49.33 -32.78
N ILE A 41 11.38 -49.14 -32.72
CA ILE A 41 12.25 -49.87 -31.81
C ILE A 41 12.42 -49.07 -30.51
N HIS A 42 12.14 -49.72 -29.40
CA HIS A 42 12.30 -49.19 -28.04
C HIS A 42 13.37 -49.99 -27.32
N ALA A 43 14.26 -49.32 -26.59
CA ALA A 43 15.29 -49.96 -25.78
C ALA A 43 15.25 -49.46 -24.33
N HIS A 44 15.35 -50.39 -23.39
CA HIS A 44 15.50 -50.13 -21.97
C HIS A 44 16.79 -50.75 -21.47
N CYS A 45 17.75 -49.92 -21.10
CA CYS A 45 19.04 -50.35 -20.59
C CYS A 45 19.17 -50.03 -19.11
N THR A 46 19.77 -50.94 -18.36
CA THR A 46 20.09 -50.76 -16.95
C THR A 46 21.59 -50.90 -16.73
N SER A 47 22.09 -50.34 -15.63
CA SER A 47 23.51 -50.45 -15.22
C SER A 47 24.55 -49.75 -16.12
N ILE A 48 24.14 -48.78 -16.94
CA ILE A 48 25.08 -47.96 -17.74
C ILE A 48 25.70 -46.85 -16.88
N GLN A 49 26.95 -47.00 -16.46
CA GLN A 49 27.56 -46.08 -15.49
C GLN A 49 28.20 -44.82 -16.11
N GLN A 50 28.55 -44.83 -17.39
CA GLN A 50 29.17 -43.71 -18.10
C GLN A 50 28.72 -43.65 -19.56
N LEU A 51 28.77 -42.46 -20.16
CA LEU A 51 28.47 -42.25 -21.58
C LEU A 51 29.66 -41.53 -22.25
N PRO A 52 30.02 -41.86 -23.50
CA PRO A 52 29.43 -42.90 -24.35
C PRO A 52 29.83 -44.32 -23.90
N ASP A 53 28.90 -45.27 -24.00
CA ASP A 53 29.12 -46.69 -23.67
C ASP A 53 29.16 -47.54 -24.94
N THR A 54 30.08 -48.50 -25.01
CA THR A 54 30.23 -49.38 -26.18
C THR A 54 29.01 -50.28 -26.44
N ALA A 55 28.25 -50.64 -25.40
CA ALA A 55 27.03 -51.42 -25.53
C ALA A 55 25.92 -50.65 -26.25
N LEU A 56 25.94 -49.31 -26.17
CA LEU A 56 24.96 -48.44 -26.80
C LEU A 56 25.26 -48.17 -28.29
N ASN A 57 26.53 -48.25 -28.71
CA ASN A 57 26.92 -48.02 -30.11
C ASN A 57 26.33 -49.06 -31.09
N ASN A 58 25.99 -50.26 -30.60
CA ASN A 58 25.33 -51.27 -31.43
C ASN A 58 23.82 -51.02 -31.58
N LEU A 59 23.26 -50.13 -30.76
CA LEU A 59 21.82 -49.79 -30.74
C LEU A 59 21.51 -48.45 -31.43
N SER A 60 22.53 -47.71 -31.88
CA SER A 60 22.35 -46.33 -32.39
C SER A 60 21.55 -46.21 -33.68
N TYR A 61 21.43 -47.27 -34.49
CA TYR A 61 20.79 -47.18 -35.81
C TYR A 61 19.27 -47.39 -35.71
N GLY A 62 18.50 -46.32 -35.89
CA GLY A 62 17.04 -46.39 -36.07
C GLY A 62 16.21 -46.54 -34.80
N LEU A 63 16.81 -46.38 -33.61
CA LEU A 63 16.11 -46.46 -32.33
C LEU A 63 15.13 -45.28 -32.18
N TYR A 64 13.89 -45.57 -31.76
CA TYR A 64 12.86 -44.57 -31.53
C TYR A 64 12.85 -44.06 -30.08
N SER A 65 12.97 -44.96 -29.11
CA SER A 65 12.96 -44.65 -27.67
C SER A 65 14.12 -45.33 -26.94
N LEU A 66 14.79 -44.58 -26.07
CA LEU A 66 15.86 -45.09 -25.20
C LEU A 66 15.57 -44.70 -23.76
N SER A 67 15.53 -45.69 -22.86
CA SER A 67 15.45 -45.49 -21.43
C SER A 67 16.74 -45.99 -20.76
N LEU A 68 17.45 -45.08 -20.08
CA LEU A 68 18.61 -45.38 -19.22
C LEU A 68 18.27 -45.12 -17.75
N GLN A 69 17.05 -45.41 -17.33
CA GLN A 69 16.60 -45.16 -15.97
C GLN A 69 17.44 -45.95 -14.96
N ASN A 70 17.63 -45.41 -13.74
CA ASN A 70 18.31 -46.09 -12.63
C ASN A 70 19.75 -46.57 -12.93
N SER A 71 20.46 -45.91 -13.84
CA SER A 71 21.82 -46.27 -14.25
C SER A 71 22.92 -45.48 -13.52
N SER A 72 22.57 -44.64 -12.54
CA SER A 72 23.51 -43.87 -11.70
C SER A 72 24.42 -42.90 -12.47
N LEU A 73 23.94 -42.37 -13.60
CA LEU A 73 24.66 -41.39 -14.42
C LEU A 73 24.74 -40.03 -13.69
N LYS A 74 25.90 -39.66 -13.15
CA LYS A 74 26.07 -38.39 -12.41
C LYS A 74 26.25 -37.15 -13.30
N ARG A 75 26.79 -37.31 -14.51
CA ARG A 75 27.08 -36.24 -15.46
C ARG A 75 26.86 -36.72 -16.88
N ILE A 76 26.30 -35.86 -17.73
CA ILE A 76 26.20 -36.10 -19.17
C ILE A 76 27.23 -35.22 -19.88
N THR A 77 28.22 -35.86 -20.52
CA THR A 77 29.29 -35.16 -21.24
C THR A 77 28.86 -34.77 -22.65
N SER A 78 29.56 -33.82 -23.25
CA SER A 78 29.38 -33.44 -24.66
C SER A 78 29.47 -34.66 -25.57
N ASN A 79 28.57 -34.78 -26.55
CA ASN A 79 28.49 -35.91 -27.49
C ASN A 79 28.27 -37.31 -26.86
N ALA A 80 27.76 -37.38 -25.62
CA ALA A 80 27.44 -38.64 -24.93
C ALA A 80 26.54 -39.59 -25.74
N PHE A 81 25.71 -39.04 -26.64
CA PHE A 81 24.73 -39.78 -27.45
C PHE A 81 25.04 -39.74 -28.95
N ARG A 82 26.32 -39.78 -29.32
CA ARG A 82 26.71 -39.87 -30.73
C ARG A 82 26.11 -41.13 -31.38
N GLY A 83 25.53 -40.98 -32.58
CA GLY A 83 24.90 -42.06 -33.32
C GLY A 83 23.38 -42.17 -33.14
N PHE A 84 22.80 -41.58 -32.09
CA PHE A 84 21.35 -41.64 -31.82
C PHE A 84 20.53 -40.52 -32.48
N GLU A 85 20.85 -40.16 -33.73
CA GLU A 85 20.28 -38.98 -34.40
C GLU A 85 18.78 -39.10 -34.70
N SER A 86 18.30 -40.35 -34.87
CA SER A 86 16.90 -40.70 -35.13
C SER A 86 16.03 -40.80 -33.86
N LEU A 87 16.64 -40.75 -32.68
CA LEU A 87 15.94 -40.95 -31.41
C LEU A 87 14.87 -39.87 -31.19
N GLN A 88 13.66 -40.28 -30.83
CA GLN A 88 12.54 -39.37 -30.57
C GLN A 88 12.20 -39.24 -29.08
N LYS A 89 12.43 -40.28 -28.28
CA LYS A 89 12.18 -40.28 -26.83
C LYS A 89 13.44 -40.71 -26.08
N LEU A 90 13.86 -39.91 -25.10
CA LEU A 90 14.98 -40.23 -24.21
C LEU A 90 14.53 -40.09 -22.76
N SER A 91 14.68 -41.16 -21.97
CA SER A 91 14.46 -41.14 -20.53
C SER A 91 15.76 -41.39 -19.77
N LEU A 92 16.11 -40.43 -18.92
CA LEU A 92 17.25 -40.43 -18.01
C LEU A 92 16.80 -40.28 -16.56
N THR A 93 15.58 -40.72 -16.28
CA THR A 93 14.93 -40.59 -14.97
C THR A 93 15.72 -41.30 -13.88
N ASN A 94 15.74 -40.71 -12.68
CA ASN A 94 16.34 -41.33 -11.48
C ASN A 94 17.79 -41.81 -11.66
N ASN A 95 18.65 -40.95 -12.21
CA ASN A 95 20.07 -41.24 -12.42
C ASN A 95 21.01 -40.48 -11.47
N GLY A 96 20.49 -39.50 -10.72
CA GLY A 96 21.31 -38.62 -9.88
C GLY A 96 22.18 -37.66 -10.70
N ILE A 97 21.74 -37.29 -11.90
CA ILE A 97 22.45 -36.34 -12.78
C ILE A 97 22.51 -34.98 -12.09
N GLN A 98 23.69 -34.39 -12.01
CA GLN A 98 23.89 -33.04 -11.46
C GLN A 98 24.29 -32.01 -12.51
N ILE A 99 25.06 -32.43 -13.52
CA ILE A 99 25.66 -31.56 -14.53
C ILE A 99 25.37 -32.14 -15.92
N ILE A 100 24.87 -31.29 -16.81
CA ILE A 100 24.71 -31.57 -18.24
C ILE A 100 25.62 -30.60 -18.98
N ASP A 101 26.65 -31.12 -19.65
CA ASP A 101 27.62 -30.32 -20.38
C ASP A 101 27.01 -29.66 -21.62
N GLU A 102 27.59 -28.53 -22.03
CA GLU A 102 27.20 -27.90 -23.28
C GLU A 102 27.41 -28.88 -24.46
N GLY A 103 26.37 -29.03 -25.29
CA GLY A 103 26.39 -29.96 -26.40
C GLY A 103 26.24 -31.44 -26.02
N ALA A 104 25.89 -31.76 -24.76
CA ALA A 104 25.54 -33.12 -24.35
C ALA A 104 24.46 -33.77 -25.24
N PHE A 105 23.48 -32.97 -25.63
CA PHE A 105 22.36 -33.37 -26.47
C PHE A 105 22.51 -32.95 -27.92
N LYS A 106 23.73 -32.62 -28.37
CA LYS A 106 23.92 -31.96 -29.68
C LYS A 106 23.65 -32.81 -30.91
N THR A 107 23.68 -34.12 -30.72
CA THR A 107 23.51 -35.11 -31.79
C THR A 107 22.05 -35.38 -32.10
N PHE A 108 21.11 -34.86 -31.32
CA PHE A 108 19.69 -35.18 -31.45
C PHE A 108 18.96 -34.25 -32.44
N ASN A 109 18.73 -34.74 -33.65
CA ASN A 109 17.96 -34.03 -34.68
C ASN A 109 16.45 -34.28 -34.57
N SER A 110 16.06 -35.46 -34.07
CA SER A 110 14.67 -35.93 -34.07
C SER A 110 14.03 -36.01 -32.67
N LEU A 111 14.77 -35.69 -31.60
CA LEU A 111 14.31 -35.86 -30.24
C LEU A 111 13.12 -34.96 -29.96
N ARG A 112 12.01 -35.55 -29.49
CA ARG A 112 10.73 -34.88 -29.19
C ARG A 112 10.46 -34.81 -27.70
N ILE A 113 10.80 -35.87 -26.95
CA ILE A 113 10.55 -35.97 -25.51
C ILE A 113 11.85 -36.27 -24.78
N LEU A 114 12.19 -35.41 -23.82
CA LEU A 114 13.31 -35.60 -22.91
C LEU A 114 12.81 -35.69 -21.48
N ASP A 115 12.97 -36.86 -20.87
CA ASP A 115 12.58 -37.12 -19.48
C ASP A 115 13.82 -37.15 -18.58
N LEU A 116 13.93 -36.16 -17.70
CA LEU A 116 15.03 -35.95 -16.76
C LEU A 116 14.53 -35.93 -15.31
N ARG A 117 13.32 -36.48 -15.06
CA ARG A 117 12.70 -36.47 -13.72
C ARG A 117 13.57 -37.17 -12.66
N GLN A 118 13.38 -36.76 -11.41
CA GLN A 118 14.04 -37.37 -10.24
C GLN A 118 15.58 -37.37 -10.36
N ASN A 119 16.15 -36.25 -10.81
CA ASN A 119 17.60 -36.02 -10.79
C ASN A 119 17.93 -34.84 -9.85
N ASP A 120 19.20 -34.43 -9.76
CA ASP A 120 19.67 -33.27 -8.96
C ASP A 120 20.28 -32.21 -9.89
N ILE A 121 19.63 -31.97 -11.04
CA ILE A 121 20.15 -31.09 -12.09
C ILE A 121 20.05 -29.65 -11.62
N LYS A 122 21.19 -29.00 -11.42
CA LYS A 122 21.24 -27.59 -10.97
C LYS A 122 21.41 -26.62 -12.12
N ILE A 123 22.19 -27.01 -13.14
CA ILE A 123 22.54 -26.15 -14.26
C ILE A 123 22.52 -27.01 -15.53
N TRP A 124 21.72 -26.60 -16.51
CA TRP A 124 21.78 -27.07 -17.88
C TRP A 124 21.86 -25.85 -18.79
N ARG A 125 23.05 -25.59 -19.37
CA ARG A 125 23.26 -24.47 -20.29
C ARG A 125 23.10 -24.97 -21.72
N VAL A 126 22.03 -24.53 -22.38
CA VAL A 126 21.88 -24.79 -23.81
C VAL A 126 22.63 -23.71 -24.57
N GLY A 127 23.68 -24.11 -25.29
CA GLY A 127 24.41 -23.21 -26.19
C GLY A 127 23.48 -22.57 -27.21
N SER A 128 23.84 -21.39 -27.72
CA SER A 128 23.01 -20.50 -28.57
C SER A 128 22.64 -21.05 -29.97
N SER A 129 22.94 -22.32 -30.26
CA SER A 129 22.78 -22.92 -31.59
C SER A 129 21.61 -23.88 -31.60
N GLY A 130 20.79 -23.88 -32.66
CA GLY A 130 19.56 -24.67 -32.86
C GLY A 130 19.72 -26.19 -32.88
N VAL A 131 20.20 -26.73 -31.76
CA VAL A 131 20.75 -28.07 -31.60
C VAL A 131 19.69 -29.10 -31.14
N LEU A 132 18.48 -28.64 -30.81
CA LEU A 132 17.33 -29.45 -30.41
C LEU A 132 16.07 -28.97 -31.15
N SER A 133 16.13 -28.92 -32.48
CA SER A 133 15.09 -28.33 -33.34
C SER A 133 13.74 -29.03 -33.28
N SER A 134 13.70 -30.29 -32.85
CA SER A 134 12.49 -31.13 -32.81
C SER A 134 11.92 -31.33 -31.41
N LEU A 135 12.59 -30.82 -30.37
CA LEU A 135 12.22 -31.06 -28.98
C LEU A 135 10.91 -30.35 -28.66
N LYS A 136 9.93 -31.12 -28.15
CA LYS A 136 8.58 -30.66 -27.83
C LYS A 136 8.31 -30.62 -26.34
N THR A 137 8.75 -31.64 -25.60
CA THR A 137 8.39 -31.82 -24.19
C THR A 137 9.63 -32.13 -23.37
N ILE A 138 9.78 -31.42 -22.25
CA ILE A 138 10.85 -31.63 -21.27
C ILE A 138 10.22 -31.90 -19.92
N LEU A 139 10.54 -33.04 -19.32
CA LEU A 139 10.04 -33.44 -18.00
C LEU A 139 11.15 -33.31 -16.95
N MET A 140 10.99 -32.40 -15.99
CA MET A 140 12.01 -32.08 -14.98
C MET A 140 11.55 -32.26 -13.53
N SER A 141 10.33 -32.77 -13.29
CA SER A 141 9.78 -32.99 -11.94
C SER A 141 10.76 -33.74 -11.03
N GLY A 142 10.90 -33.30 -9.79
CA GLY A 142 11.87 -33.84 -8.83
C GLY A 142 13.28 -33.22 -8.89
N ASN A 143 13.60 -32.35 -9.86
CA ASN A 143 14.84 -31.57 -9.85
C ASN A 143 14.65 -30.26 -9.07
N LYS A 144 14.95 -30.29 -7.77
CA LYS A 144 14.77 -29.13 -6.89
C LYS A 144 15.66 -27.96 -7.34
N HIS A 145 15.07 -26.76 -7.51
CA HIS A 145 15.73 -25.50 -7.92
C HIS A 145 16.09 -25.35 -9.41
N TRP A 146 15.70 -26.29 -10.26
CA TRP A 146 15.95 -26.12 -11.70
C TRP A 146 14.98 -25.13 -12.32
N VAL A 147 15.53 -24.20 -13.10
CA VAL A 147 14.79 -23.21 -13.89
C VAL A 147 15.34 -23.24 -15.33
N PRO A 148 14.48 -23.28 -16.36
CA PRO A 148 14.92 -23.25 -17.75
C PRO A 148 15.62 -21.93 -18.08
N ASP A 149 16.69 -22.00 -18.87
CA ASP A 149 17.33 -20.81 -19.42
C ASP A 149 16.54 -20.23 -20.60
N GLU A 150 16.81 -18.97 -20.96
CA GLU A 150 16.10 -18.28 -22.05
C GLU A 150 16.34 -18.98 -23.41
N ASN A 151 17.52 -19.57 -23.62
CA ASN A 151 17.86 -20.26 -24.86
C ASN A 151 17.00 -21.51 -25.07
N LEU A 152 16.73 -22.27 -24.01
CA LEU A 152 15.86 -23.43 -24.01
C LEU A 152 14.41 -23.03 -24.33
N LEU A 153 13.92 -21.96 -23.71
CA LEU A 153 12.57 -21.44 -23.98
C LEU A 153 12.41 -20.87 -25.40
N ARG A 154 13.49 -20.36 -26.02
CA ARG A 154 13.48 -19.89 -27.41
C ARG A 154 13.47 -21.01 -28.47
N LEU A 155 13.55 -22.28 -28.07
CA LEU A 155 13.43 -23.40 -29.00
C LEU A 155 12.06 -23.39 -29.69
N ARG A 156 12.07 -23.36 -31.02
CA ARG A 156 10.85 -23.17 -31.83
C ARG A 156 9.80 -24.26 -31.62
N SER A 157 10.25 -25.51 -31.53
CA SER A 157 9.39 -26.69 -31.38
C SER A 157 8.98 -27.00 -29.95
N LEU A 158 9.59 -26.34 -28.96
CA LEU A 158 9.30 -26.62 -27.55
C LEU A 158 7.88 -26.17 -27.23
N LYS A 159 7.09 -27.07 -26.64
CA LYS A 159 5.68 -26.88 -26.30
C LYS A 159 5.45 -26.91 -24.79
N GLU A 160 6.14 -27.81 -24.09
CA GLU A 160 5.90 -28.07 -22.67
C GLU A 160 7.21 -28.26 -21.90
N VAL A 161 7.29 -27.63 -20.73
CA VAL A 161 8.33 -27.88 -19.72
C VAL A 161 7.66 -28.09 -18.37
N SER A 162 7.77 -29.30 -17.81
CA SER A 162 7.15 -29.63 -16.52
C SER A 162 8.15 -29.72 -15.38
N GLY A 163 7.70 -29.43 -14.15
CA GLY A 163 8.51 -29.55 -12.95
C GLY A 163 9.44 -28.36 -12.67
N VAL A 164 9.14 -27.18 -13.21
CA VAL A 164 9.93 -25.96 -12.99
C VAL A 164 9.68 -25.42 -11.58
N THR A 165 10.74 -25.10 -10.84
CA THR A 165 10.64 -24.56 -9.48
C THR A 165 11.58 -23.38 -9.32
N TRP A 166 11.02 -22.16 -9.28
CA TRP A 166 11.81 -20.93 -9.18
C TRP A 166 11.65 -20.16 -7.86
N SER A 167 10.59 -20.41 -7.09
CA SER A 167 10.39 -19.83 -5.76
C SER A 167 9.77 -20.85 -4.79
N SER A 168 9.81 -20.56 -3.48
CA SER A 168 9.22 -21.44 -2.47
C SER A 168 7.70 -21.56 -2.58
N GLN A 169 7.05 -20.56 -3.16
CA GLN A 169 5.62 -20.47 -3.36
C GLN A 169 5.19 -21.11 -4.70
N CYS A 170 6.11 -21.17 -5.67
CA CYS A 170 5.89 -21.71 -7.02
C CYS A 170 6.78 -22.93 -7.27
N THR A 171 6.28 -24.10 -6.87
CA THR A 171 6.98 -25.39 -6.98
C THR A 171 6.31 -26.30 -8.01
N GLU A 172 7.11 -27.13 -8.70
CA GLU A 172 6.63 -28.14 -9.66
C GLU A 172 5.67 -27.61 -10.73
N CYS A 173 5.95 -26.41 -11.23
CA CYS A 173 5.11 -25.75 -12.22
C CYS A 173 5.31 -26.35 -13.62
N THR A 174 4.23 -26.40 -14.39
CA THR A 174 4.27 -26.71 -15.83
C THR A 174 4.16 -25.42 -16.65
N LEU A 175 5.08 -25.24 -17.59
CA LEU A 175 5.07 -24.16 -18.57
C LEU A 175 4.53 -24.69 -19.90
N LEU A 176 3.42 -24.13 -20.38
CA LEU A 176 2.80 -24.50 -21.65
C LEU A 176 2.87 -23.37 -22.66
N LYS A 177 3.23 -23.66 -23.91
CA LYS A 177 3.31 -22.63 -24.95
C LYS A 177 1.92 -22.14 -25.35
N THR A 178 1.69 -20.83 -25.25
CA THR A 178 0.37 -20.20 -25.39
C THR A 178 -0.29 -20.42 -26.76
N SER A 179 0.48 -20.62 -27.84
CA SER A 179 -0.09 -20.89 -29.17
C SER A 179 -0.93 -22.16 -29.20
N GLU A 180 -0.55 -23.18 -28.45
CA GLU A 180 -1.29 -24.45 -28.39
C GLU A 180 -2.60 -24.31 -27.59
N ILE A 181 -2.66 -23.35 -26.64
CA ILE A 181 -3.87 -23.06 -25.85
C ILE A 181 -4.90 -22.27 -26.68
N LYS A 182 -4.46 -21.59 -27.76
CA LYS A 182 -5.36 -20.85 -28.66
C LYS A 182 -5.93 -21.73 -29.77
N ASP A 183 -5.31 -22.86 -30.06
CA ASP A 183 -5.81 -23.84 -31.04
C ASP A 183 -6.89 -24.76 -30.43
N SER A 184 -7.02 -24.78 -29.09
CA SER A 184 -8.10 -25.41 -28.35
C SER A 184 -9.24 -24.40 -28.07
N GLU A 185 -10.11 -24.25 -29.06
CA GLU A 185 -11.46 -23.64 -29.00
C GLU A 185 -11.62 -22.14 -28.69
N ASP A 186 -12.64 -21.56 -29.35
CA ASP A 186 -13.24 -20.25 -29.11
C ASP A 186 -13.27 -19.86 -27.62
N LEU A 187 -12.43 -18.92 -27.22
CA LEU A 187 -12.42 -18.37 -25.85
C LEU A 187 -12.58 -16.84 -25.88
N THR A 188 -13.75 -16.39 -26.33
CA THR A 188 -14.18 -14.98 -26.26
C THR A 188 -14.87 -14.58 -24.96
N ASP A 189 -14.98 -15.45 -23.96
CA ASP A 189 -15.57 -15.10 -22.66
C ASP A 189 -14.67 -15.52 -21.49
N LEU A 190 -13.70 -14.68 -21.12
CA LEU A 190 -12.97 -14.78 -19.85
C LEU A 190 -12.88 -13.42 -19.13
N THR A 191 -13.99 -12.68 -19.10
CA THR A 191 -14.14 -11.53 -18.20
C THR A 191 -14.62 -11.89 -16.80
N ASP A 192 -14.96 -13.15 -16.51
CA ASP A 192 -15.53 -13.54 -15.21
C ASP A 192 -14.76 -14.69 -14.54
N LEU A 193 -13.57 -14.38 -14.00
CA LEU A 193 -12.96 -15.19 -12.94
C LEU A 193 -13.24 -14.54 -11.57
N ASN A 194 -14.51 -14.51 -11.18
CA ASN A 194 -14.87 -14.43 -9.78
C ASN A 194 -14.92 -15.86 -9.22
N ALA A 195 -13.90 -16.19 -8.42
CA ALA A 195 -13.85 -17.42 -7.66
C ALA A 195 -15.03 -17.48 -6.66
N THR A 196 -16.09 -18.20 -7.01
CA THR A 196 -16.92 -18.96 -6.06
C THR A 196 -17.82 -19.97 -6.80
N ASN A 197 -17.67 -21.24 -6.43
CA ASN A 197 -18.61 -22.35 -6.60
C ASN A 197 -19.12 -22.65 -8.03
N SER A 198 -18.48 -23.60 -8.69
CA SER A 198 -19.18 -24.49 -9.63
C SER A 198 -18.68 -25.92 -9.49
N THR A 199 -19.48 -26.72 -8.78
CA THR A 199 -19.51 -28.18 -8.92
C THR A 199 -20.23 -28.52 -10.21
N ASN A 200 -19.62 -29.41 -11.00
CA ASN A 200 -20.17 -30.12 -12.16
C ASN A 200 -20.12 -29.38 -13.50
N GLY A 201 -18.92 -29.32 -14.07
CA GLY A 201 -18.66 -29.24 -15.51
C GLY A 201 -17.39 -30.04 -15.80
N SER A 202 -17.45 -30.95 -16.76
CA SER A 202 -16.38 -31.86 -17.19
C SER A 202 -15.06 -31.12 -17.45
N ILE A 203 -14.07 -31.39 -16.60
CA ILE A 203 -12.70 -30.89 -16.70
C ILE A 203 -11.95 -31.78 -17.70
N GLU A 204 -12.12 -31.49 -18.99
CA GLU A 204 -11.21 -31.93 -20.05
C GLU A 204 -10.64 -30.66 -20.71
N ASP A 205 -9.83 -29.93 -19.95
CA ASP A 205 -8.60 -29.26 -20.39
C ASP A 205 -8.00 -28.47 -19.21
N ASN A 206 -6.99 -29.07 -18.55
CA ASN A 206 -6.32 -28.51 -17.36
C ASN A 206 -5.36 -27.34 -17.68
N SER A 207 -5.50 -26.68 -18.84
CA SER A 207 -4.63 -25.57 -19.24
C SER A 207 -5.30 -24.21 -19.04
N CYS A 208 -4.71 -23.40 -18.18
CA CYS A 208 -5.05 -22.01 -17.94
C CYS A 208 -4.23 -21.10 -18.89
N PRO A 209 -4.87 -20.40 -19.84
CA PRO A 209 -4.19 -19.37 -20.64
C PRO A 209 -3.89 -18.17 -19.77
N ILE A 210 -2.63 -17.98 -19.38
CA ILE A 210 -2.20 -16.80 -18.67
C ILE A 210 -1.65 -15.80 -19.67
N THR A 211 -2.35 -14.68 -19.80
CA THR A 211 -1.78 -13.41 -20.25
C THR A 211 -1.74 -12.47 -19.05
N LEU A 212 -0.70 -11.65 -18.93
CA LEU A 212 -0.58 -10.72 -17.81
C LEU A 212 -1.66 -9.63 -17.81
N ASP A 213 -2.30 -9.41 -18.97
CA ASP A 213 -3.49 -8.58 -19.10
C ASP A 213 -4.66 -9.06 -18.22
N ILE A 214 -4.73 -10.37 -17.92
CA ILE A 214 -5.77 -10.96 -17.06
C ILE A 214 -5.61 -10.52 -15.60
N PHE A 215 -4.38 -10.22 -15.16
CA PHE A 215 -4.12 -9.96 -13.76
C PHE A 215 -4.18 -8.47 -13.41
N PHE A 216 -3.51 -7.62 -14.18
CA PHE A 216 -3.46 -6.18 -13.89
C PHE A 216 -3.28 -5.33 -15.16
N ILE A 217 -4.00 -4.21 -15.19
CA ILE A 217 -3.83 -3.16 -16.18
C ILE A 217 -2.43 -2.52 -15.98
N HIS A 218 -1.73 -2.22 -17.09
CA HIS A 218 -0.37 -1.66 -17.11
C HIS A 218 0.74 -2.56 -16.57
N HIS A 219 0.57 -3.88 -16.62
CA HIS A 219 1.61 -4.83 -16.24
C HIS A 219 2.96 -4.57 -16.95
N LYS A 220 2.98 -3.99 -18.15
CA LYS A 220 4.21 -3.70 -18.91
C LYS A 220 5.12 -2.65 -18.27
N GLU A 221 4.58 -1.78 -17.42
CA GLU A 221 5.34 -0.74 -16.72
C GLU A 221 5.96 -1.25 -15.40
N VAL A 222 5.59 -2.46 -14.97
CA VAL A 222 6.06 -3.08 -13.74
C VAL A 222 7.18 -4.07 -14.05
N THR A 223 8.24 -4.01 -13.24
CA THR A 223 9.30 -5.04 -13.28
C THR A 223 8.89 -6.24 -12.42
N TYR A 224 8.81 -7.39 -13.07
CA TYR A 224 8.50 -8.67 -12.44
C TYR A 224 9.71 -9.61 -12.48
N ASP A 225 9.65 -10.66 -11.67
CA ASP A 225 10.68 -11.70 -11.62
C ASP A 225 10.46 -12.75 -12.74
N LYS A 226 10.67 -14.04 -12.44
CA LYS A 226 10.75 -15.11 -13.44
C LYS A 226 9.41 -15.42 -14.13
N ALA A 227 8.29 -15.31 -13.42
CA ALA A 227 6.97 -15.60 -13.97
C ALA A 227 6.66 -14.77 -15.23
N TYR A 228 7.05 -13.49 -15.24
CA TYR A 228 6.85 -12.58 -16.37
C TYR A 228 7.74 -12.92 -17.57
N GLU A 229 8.98 -13.33 -17.32
CA GLU A 229 9.92 -13.75 -18.36
C GLU A 229 9.34 -14.92 -19.17
N PHE A 230 8.72 -15.90 -18.50
CA PHE A 230 8.05 -17.02 -19.16
C PHE A 230 6.92 -16.55 -20.08
N VAL A 231 6.03 -15.68 -19.57
CA VAL A 231 4.88 -15.16 -20.34
C VAL A 231 5.37 -14.34 -21.54
N LYS A 232 6.40 -13.51 -21.37
CA LYS A 232 7.01 -12.74 -22.46
C LYS A 232 7.57 -13.62 -23.57
N LEU A 233 8.09 -14.80 -23.22
CA LEU A 233 8.60 -15.80 -24.16
C LEU A 233 7.49 -16.69 -24.75
N GLY A 234 6.22 -16.45 -24.41
CA GLY A 234 5.06 -17.17 -24.92
C GLY A 234 4.73 -18.46 -24.17
N PHE A 235 5.18 -18.60 -22.93
CA PHE A 235 4.85 -19.73 -22.05
C PHE A 235 3.92 -19.28 -20.91
N SER A 236 2.82 -20.01 -20.73
CA SER A 236 1.85 -19.86 -19.65
C SER A 236 2.19 -20.78 -18.47
N PRO A 237 2.58 -20.24 -17.29
CA PRO A 237 2.87 -21.03 -16.10
C PRO A 237 1.61 -21.49 -15.37
N GLN A 238 1.30 -22.78 -15.43
CA GLN A 238 0.02 -23.32 -14.95
C GLN A 238 -0.17 -23.23 -13.42
N CYS A 239 0.92 -23.26 -12.66
CA CYS A 239 0.88 -23.17 -11.19
C CYS A 239 0.31 -21.85 -10.67
N LEU A 240 0.36 -20.77 -11.45
CA LEU A 240 -0.23 -19.48 -11.08
C LEU A 240 -1.77 -19.55 -10.97
N CYS A 241 -2.42 -20.45 -11.71
CA CYS A 241 -3.88 -20.66 -11.59
C CYS A 241 -4.24 -21.67 -10.50
N LEU A 242 -3.30 -22.55 -10.14
CA LEU A 242 -3.51 -23.61 -9.15
C LEU A 242 -3.20 -23.16 -7.71
N SER A 243 -2.24 -22.24 -7.54
CA SER A 243 -1.78 -21.75 -6.24
C SER A 243 -1.94 -20.24 -6.12
N LEU A 244 -2.90 -19.82 -5.30
CA LEU A 244 -3.14 -18.41 -4.99
C LEU A 244 -1.90 -17.76 -4.33
N GLU A 245 -1.13 -18.51 -3.54
CA GLU A 245 0.09 -18.00 -2.89
C GLU A 245 1.21 -17.71 -3.90
N CYS A 246 1.36 -18.57 -4.91
CA CYS A 246 2.29 -18.37 -6.02
C CYS A 246 1.93 -17.09 -6.80
N GLN A 247 0.66 -16.98 -7.21
CA GLN A 247 0.13 -15.82 -7.92
C GLN A 247 0.29 -14.52 -7.12
N ASP A 248 -0.07 -14.55 -5.83
CA ASP A 248 0.05 -13.40 -4.95
C ASP A 248 1.51 -12.95 -4.82
N SER A 249 2.45 -13.88 -4.67
CA SER A 249 3.86 -13.52 -4.43
C SER A 249 4.58 -13.03 -5.68
N GLU A 250 4.34 -13.63 -6.85
CA GLU A 250 5.08 -13.35 -8.08
C GLU A 250 4.46 -12.20 -8.90
N ILE A 251 3.15 -11.99 -8.79
CA ILE A 251 2.42 -11.00 -9.61
C ILE A 251 1.87 -9.88 -8.74
N ALA A 252 0.91 -10.19 -7.86
CA ALA A 252 0.17 -9.15 -7.13
C ALA A 252 1.09 -8.35 -6.21
N HIS A 253 1.96 -9.02 -5.45
CA HIS A 253 2.86 -8.38 -4.51
C HIS A 253 3.81 -7.38 -5.19
N LEU A 254 4.44 -7.76 -6.29
CA LEU A 254 5.36 -6.89 -7.02
C LEU A 254 4.63 -5.70 -7.65
N TYR A 255 3.47 -5.93 -8.26
CA TYR A 255 2.65 -4.88 -8.85
C TYR A 255 2.29 -3.81 -7.83
N PHE A 256 1.67 -4.21 -6.71
CA PHE A 256 1.26 -3.29 -5.67
C PHE A 256 2.44 -2.65 -4.94
N LYS A 257 3.61 -3.32 -4.87
CA LYS A 257 4.82 -2.75 -4.26
C LYS A 257 5.27 -1.52 -5.04
N GLN A 258 5.31 -1.60 -6.36
CA GLN A 258 5.67 -0.47 -7.22
C GLN A 258 4.58 0.59 -7.28
N LEU A 259 3.30 0.17 -7.26
CA LEU A 259 2.17 1.09 -7.25
C LEU A 259 2.16 1.97 -5.99
N TYR A 260 2.56 1.41 -4.84
CA TYR A 260 2.53 2.11 -3.56
C TYR A 260 3.85 2.77 -3.14
N ASP A 261 4.92 2.65 -3.92
CA ASP A 261 6.22 3.22 -3.55
C ASP A 261 6.17 4.75 -3.43
N THR A 262 5.59 5.43 -4.42
CA THR A 262 5.44 6.89 -4.39
C THR A 262 4.54 7.37 -3.23
N PRO A 263 3.31 6.83 -3.03
CA PRO A 263 2.52 7.13 -1.83
C PRO A 263 3.31 6.93 -0.53
N LYS A 264 4.00 5.79 -0.39
CA LYS A 264 4.79 5.45 0.81
C LYS A 264 5.82 6.53 1.14
N GLN A 265 6.56 7.02 0.14
CA GLN A 265 7.52 8.12 0.31
C GLN A 265 6.85 9.43 0.73
N LEU A 266 5.69 9.76 0.14
CA LEU A 266 4.92 10.96 0.52
C LEU A 266 4.43 10.91 1.98
N PHE A 267 4.10 9.74 2.52
CA PHE A 267 3.74 9.61 3.94
C PHE A 267 4.89 10.03 4.89
N HIS A 268 6.15 9.99 4.45
CA HIS A 268 7.26 10.47 5.28
C HIS A 268 7.17 11.98 5.56
N THR A 269 6.57 12.77 4.66
CA THR A 269 6.39 14.21 4.88
C THR A 269 5.37 14.50 5.97
N GLN A 270 4.46 13.56 6.25
CA GLN A 270 3.44 13.71 7.29
C GLN A 270 4.03 13.69 8.71
N TYR A 271 5.18 13.03 8.92
CA TYR A 271 5.90 13.11 10.20
C TYR A 271 6.24 14.56 10.55
N ALA A 272 6.93 15.25 9.64
CA ALA A 272 7.35 16.63 9.85
C ALA A 272 6.13 17.55 10.04
N LEU A 273 5.13 17.42 9.17
CA LEU A 273 3.91 18.23 9.25
C LEU A 273 3.15 18.00 10.57
N GLY A 274 2.96 16.74 10.97
CA GLY A 274 2.26 16.38 12.20
C GLY A 274 2.97 16.88 13.46
N ILE A 275 4.30 16.78 13.53
CA ILE A 275 5.10 17.31 14.65
C ILE A 275 4.95 18.83 14.75
N VAL A 276 4.99 19.55 13.63
CA VAL A 276 4.83 21.01 13.63
C VAL A 276 3.42 21.40 14.10
N VAL A 277 2.38 20.71 13.62
CA VAL A 277 0.99 20.91 14.05
C VAL A 277 0.85 20.70 15.56
N LEU A 278 1.43 19.61 16.09
CA LEU A 278 1.43 19.31 17.52
C LEU A 278 2.06 20.41 18.36
N LEU A 279 3.29 20.81 18.02
CA LEU A 279 4.05 21.78 18.81
C LEU A 279 3.39 23.17 18.84
N ILE A 280 2.91 23.64 17.68
CA ILE A 280 2.29 24.97 17.59
C ILE A 280 0.96 25.01 18.34
N ASN A 281 0.12 23.98 18.22
CA ASN A 281 -1.17 23.95 18.91
C ASN A 281 -1.00 23.73 20.42
N LEU A 282 -0.03 22.90 20.84
CA LEU A 282 0.32 22.75 22.26
C LEU A 282 0.80 24.07 22.88
N LEU A 283 1.59 24.86 22.15
CA LEU A 283 2.00 26.20 22.57
C LEU A 283 0.78 27.12 22.79
N VAL A 284 -0.20 27.10 21.88
CA VAL A 284 -1.44 27.90 22.04
C VAL A 284 -2.19 27.50 23.30
N VAL A 285 -2.38 26.20 23.53
CA VAL A 285 -3.03 25.66 24.73
C VAL A 285 -2.29 26.09 26.00
N LEU A 286 -0.96 25.94 26.02
CA LEU A 286 -0.13 26.30 27.17
C LEU A 286 -0.22 27.80 27.51
N VAL A 287 -0.14 28.68 26.51
CA VAL A 287 -0.21 30.13 26.71
C VAL A 287 -1.59 30.56 27.23
N VAL A 288 -2.67 29.98 26.71
CA VAL A 288 -4.02 30.31 27.17
C VAL A 288 -4.27 29.82 28.59
N ILE A 289 -3.90 28.58 28.92
CA ILE A 289 -4.13 28.01 30.27
C ILE A 289 -3.32 28.75 31.34
N THR A 290 -2.06 29.08 31.06
CA THR A 290 -1.18 29.77 32.03
C THR A 290 -1.57 31.23 32.25
N SER A 291 -2.18 31.89 31.26
CA SER A 291 -2.53 33.31 31.37
C SER A 291 -3.93 33.53 31.98
N LYS A 292 -3.99 34.09 33.19
CA LYS A 292 -5.25 34.50 33.83
C LYS A 292 -6.04 35.51 32.99
N GLY A 293 -5.35 36.43 32.30
CA GLY A 293 -5.99 37.48 31.48
C GLY A 293 -6.63 36.98 30.20
N LEU A 294 -6.18 35.83 29.68
CA LEU A 294 -6.80 35.19 28.51
C LEU A 294 -7.98 34.29 28.90
N ARG A 295 -7.88 33.56 30.02
CA ARG A 295 -8.93 32.62 30.49
C ARG A 295 -10.26 33.29 30.85
N THR A 296 -10.25 34.56 31.22
CA THR A 296 -11.48 35.30 31.54
C THR A 296 -12.29 35.68 30.30
N ASN A 297 -11.74 35.49 29.10
CA ASN A 297 -12.39 35.85 27.84
C ASN A 297 -12.91 34.60 27.12
N ALA A 298 -14.22 34.58 26.86
CA ALA A 298 -14.93 33.49 26.20
C ALA A 298 -14.28 33.05 24.86
N SER A 299 -13.87 34.01 24.01
CA SER A 299 -13.26 33.66 22.72
C SER A 299 -11.95 32.87 22.88
N PHE A 300 -11.14 33.16 23.91
CA PHE A 300 -9.87 32.46 24.11
C PHE A 300 -10.07 31.04 24.65
N ILE A 301 -11.15 30.79 25.40
CA ILE A 301 -11.53 29.42 25.79
C ILE A 301 -11.90 28.60 24.55
N LEU A 302 -12.68 29.17 23.63
CA LEU A 302 -13.03 28.49 22.37
C LEU A 302 -11.80 28.25 21.49
N ILE A 303 -10.89 29.22 21.38
CA ILE A 303 -9.61 29.05 20.66
C ILE A 303 -8.75 27.97 21.31
N CYS A 304 -8.70 27.90 22.64
CA CYS A 304 -7.98 26.84 23.35
C CYS A 304 -8.61 25.47 23.07
N SER A 305 -9.93 25.38 23.07
CA SER A 305 -10.65 24.14 22.76
C SER A 305 -10.38 23.68 21.32
N MET A 306 -10.37 24.61 20.35
CA MET A 306 -10.01 24.30 18.96
C MET A 306 -8.56 23.82 18.86
N ALA A 307 -7.62 24.48 19.54
CA ALA A 307 -6.21 24.06 19.57
C ALA A 307 -6.03 22.66 20.19
N MET A 308 -6.84 22.28 21.20
CA MET A 308 -6.84 20.92 21.75
C MET A 308 -7.31 19.89 20.72
N SER A 309 -8.34 20.22 19.93
CA SER A 309 -8.78 19.36 18.82
C SER A 309 -7.70 19.24 17.73
N ASP A 310 -7.02 20.33 17.39
CA ASP A 310 -5.92 20.34 16.42
C ASP A 310 -4.68 19.56 16.92
N VAL A 311 -4.45 19.49 18.23
CA VAL A 311 -3.44 18.57 18.83
C VAL A 311 -3.81 17.12 18.55
N LEU A 312 -5.09 16.73 18.67
CA LEU A 312 -5.52 15.37 18.31
C LEU A 312 -5.28 15.07 16.83
N ILE A 313 -5.52 16.04 15.94
CA ILE A 313 -5.21 15.89 14.50
C ILE A 313 -3.71 15.73 14.28
N GLY A 314 -2.87 16.51 14.96
CA GLY A 314 -1.43 16.33 14.92
C GLY A 314 -0.97 14.94 15.40
N LEU A 315 -1.56 14.42 16.49
CA LEU A 315 -1.27 13.08 17.00
C LEU A 315 -1.67 12.00 15.99
N TYR A 316 -2.84 12.16 15.37
CA TYR A 316 -3.32 11.29 14.32
C TYR A 316 -2.38 11.31 13.09
N THR A 317 -1.97 12.48 12.61
CA THR A 317 -1.08 12.61 11.45
C THR A 317 0.27 11.93 11.69
N VAL A 318 0.86 12.10 12.88
CA VAL A 318 2.09 11.38 13.26
C VAL A 318 1.81 9.87 13.35
N GLY A 319 0.70 9.48 13.97
CA GLY A 319 0.31 8.08 14.13
C GLY A 319 0.15 7.35 12.79
N ILE A 320 -0.50 7.95 11.81
CA ILE A 320 -0.64 7.36 10.47
C ILE A 320 0.71 7.26 9.75
N ALA A 321 1.60 8.24 9.92
CA ALA A 321 2.94 8.16 9.36
C ALA A 321 3.77 7.01 9.98
N VAL A 322 3.64 6.77 11.30
CA VAL A 322 4.24 5.62 12.02
C VAL A 322 3.65 4.30 11.54
N PHE A 323 2.33 4.20 11.53
CA PHE A 323 1.60 2.99 11.18
C PHE A 323 1.21 2.98 9.69
N ASN A 324 2.18 3.33 8.83
CA ASN A 324 1.99 3.51 7.40
C ASN A 324 1.25 2.30 6.77
N PRO A 325 0.15 2.53 6.02
CA PRO A 325 -0.57 1.48 5.30
C PRO A 325 0.32 0.61 4.43
N PHE A 326 1.30 1.21 3.76
CA PHE A 326 2.07 0.67 2.63
C PHE A 326 3.38 -0.01 3.05
N THR A 327 3.30 -0.91 4.05
CA THR A 327 4.44 -1.69 4.56
C THR A 327 4.69 -2.95 3.71
N GLU A 328 5.94 -3.46 3.68
CA GLU A 328 6.34 -4.60 2.84
C GLU A 328 5.55 -5.89 3.12
N SER A 329 5.00 -6.08 4.32
CA SER A 329 4.20 -7.27 4.64
C SER A 329 2.72 -7.16 4.23
N THR A 330 2.20 -5.96 3.95
CA THR A 330 0.77 -5.70 3.68
C THR A 330 0.58 -5.02 2.33
N VAL A 331 1.32 -5.45 1.31
CA VAL A 331 1.30 -4.77 0.02
C VAL A 331 0.04 -5.08 -0.80
N THR A 332 -0.60 -6.25 -0.65
CA THR A 332 -1.83 -6.54 -1.41
C THR A 332 -3.08 -5.98 -0.72
N PRO A 333 -4.10 -5.50 -1.47
CA PRO A 333 -5.35 -4.99 -0.89
C PRO A 333 -6.01 -6.00 0.06
N SER A 334 -6.01 -7.29 -0.30
CA SER A 334 -6.53 -8.37 0.53
C SER A 334 -5.82 -8.46 1.88
N LYS A 335 -4.49 -8.31 1.91
CA LYS A 335 -3.68 -8.27 3.14
C LYS A 335 -3.83 -6.94 3.89
N MET A 336 -4.00 -5.81 3.21
CA MET A 336 -4.32 -4.52 3.85
C MET A 336 -5.68 -4.51 4.54
N MET A 337 -6.64 -5.27 4.00
CA MET A 337 -7.96 -5.46 4.60
C MET A 337 -7.94 -6.48 5.75
N LYS A 338 -6.92 -7.35 5.83
CA LYS A 338 -6.69 -8.28 6.95
C LYS A 338 -5.95 -7.56 8.10
N ASN A 339 -6.53 -7.66 9.29
CA ASN A 339 -6.14 -6.88 10.48
C ASN A 339 -5.07 -7.60 11.32
N GLU A 340 -3.78 -7.44 11.02
CA GLU A 340 -2.72 -8.04 11.86
C GLU A 340 -1.93 -7.04 12.73
N ILE A 341 -2.10 -5.72 12.59
CA ILE A 341 -1.40 -4.73 13.44
C ILE A 341 -2.37 -3.66 13.99
N SER A 342 -2.69 -3.75 15.28
CA SER A 342 -3.90 -3.20 15.92
C SER A 342 -3.79 -1.75 16.43
N MET A 343 -3.39 -0.79 15.60
CA MET A 343 -3.39 0.64 16.00
C MET A 343 -4.48 1.49 15.32
N CYS A 344 -5.07 0.98 14.23
CA CYS A 344 -6.06 1.72 13.45
C CYS A 344 -7.32 2.15 14.23
N PRO A 345 -7.92 1.32 15.11
CA PRO A 345 -9.09 1.74 15.87
C PRO A 345 -8.81 2.95 16.78
N TYR A 346 -7.65 2.97 17.42
CA TYR A 346 -7.24 4.06 18.31
C TYR A 346 -6.95 5.34 17.54
N LEU A 347 -6.26 5.24 16.39
CA LEU A 347 -6.04 6.39 15.52
C LEU A 347 -7.36 6.96 14.99
N GLY A 348 -8.30 6.10 14.62
CA GLY A 348 -9.62 6.53 14.16
C GLY A 348 -10.45 7.21 15.25
N PHE A 349 -10.36 6.74 16.49
CA PHE A 349 -10.94 7.43 17.64
C PHE A 349 -10.35 8.83 17.82
N VAL A 350 -9.02 8.96 17.83
CA VAL A 350 -8.32 10.25 17.96
C VAL A 350 -8.75 11.22 16.85
N PHE A 351 -8.78 10.74 15.61
CA PHE A 351 -9.23 11.53 14.46
C PHE A 351 -10.69 11.96 14.59
N THR A 352 -11.58 11.02 14.89
CA THR A 352 -13.03 11.27 14.94
C THR A 352 -13.36 12.27 16.04
N THR A 353 -12.76 12.13 17.23
CA THR A 353 -12.94 13.10 18.32
C THR A 353 -12.36 14.47 17.94
N GLY A 354 -11.16 14.52 17.35
CA GLY A 354 -10.54 15.78 16.92
C GLY A 354 -11.40 16.53 15.88
N GLN A 355 -11.86 15.83 14.84
CA GLN A 355 -12.67 16.45 13.80
C GLN A 355 -14.05 16.86 14.31
N THR A 356 -14.80 15.97 14.96
CA THR A 356 -16.15 16.28 15.49
C THR A 356 -16.14 17.53 16.36
N THR A 357 -15.21 17.59 17.32
CA THR A 357 -15.10 18.73 18.23
C THR A 357 -14.72 20.02 17.48
N THR A 358 -13.77 19.96 16.54
CA THR A 358 -13.37 21.12 15.73
C THR A 358 -14.54 21.72 14.95
N VAL A 359 -15.37 20.88 14.32
CA VAL A 359 -16.54 21.34 13.54
C VAL A 359 -17.50 22.14 14.41
N PHE A 360 -17.92 21.58 15.55
CA PHE A 360 -18.86 22.24 16.44
C PHE A 360 -18.25 23.47 17.16
N ILE A 361 -16.96 23.44 17.50
CA ILE A 361 -16.26 24.60 18.06
C ILE A 361 -16.16 25.73 17.03
N SER A 362 -15.92 25.41 15.75
CA SER A 362 -15.91 26.40 14.66
C SER A 362 -17.27 27.07 14.49
N LEU A 363 -18.36 26.31 14.56
CA LEU A 363 -19.72 26.87 14.61
C LEU A 363 -19.91 27.76 15.84
N LEU A 364 -19.46 27.33 17.02
CA LEU A 364 -19.60 28.10 18.25
C LEU A 364 -18.79 29.41 18.23
N LEU A 365 -17.60 29.41 17.61
CA LEU A 365 -16.84 30.62 17.32
C LEU A 365 -17.63 31.56 16.40
N THR A 366 -18.27 31.02 15.36
CA THR A 366 -19.14 31.80 14.47
C THR A 366 -20.28 32.48 15.24
N VAL A 367 -20.95 31.72 16.10
CA VAL A 367 -22.06 32.20 16.93
C VAL A 367 -21.58 33.23 17.96
N GLU A 368 -20.44 33.01 18.61
CA GLU A 368 -19.85 33.99 19.55
C GLU A 368 -19.62 35.33 18.87
N ARG A 369 -19.09 35.30 17.63
CA ARG A 369 -18.84 36.50 16.83
C ARG A 369 -20.12 37.17 16.36
N TYR A 370 -21.10 36.40 15.91
CA TYR A 370 -22.44 36.92 15.61
C TYR A 370 -23.02 37.68 16.81
N LEU A 371 -23.01 37.05 18.00
CA LEU A 371 -23.52 37.65 19.22
C LEU A 371 -22.74 38.89 19.64
N ALA A 372 -21.41 38.89 19.50
CA ALA A 372 -20.59 40.07 19.79
C ALA A 372 -20.93 41.27 18.89
N ILE A 373 -21.15 41.02 17.59
CA ILE A 373 -21.50 42.06 16.61
C ILE A 373 -22.92 42.60 16.85
N VAL A 374 -23.90 41.72 17.03
CA VAL A 374 -25.29 42.12 17.30
C VAL A 374 -25.41 42.88 18.62
N ARG A 375 -24.58 42.54 19.63
CA ARG A 375 -24.52 43.26 20.91
C ARG A 375 -24.05 44.70 20.79
N CYS A 376 -23.20 45.04 19.81
CA CYS A 376 -22.82 46.43 19.55
C CYS A 376 -24.03 47.30 19.14
N ILE A 377 -25.13 46.66 18.72
CA ILE A 377 -26.35 47.32 18.24
C ILE A 377 -27.47 47.24 19.30
N ARG A 378 -27.59 46.12 20.02
CA ARG A 378 -28.53 45.95 21.14
C ARG A 378 -27.82 45.36 22.36
N PRO A 379 -27.50 46.17 23.40
CA PRO A 379 -26.79 45.67 24.58
C PRO A 379 -27.68 44.67 25.34
N ARG A 380 -27.31 43.39 25.23
CA ARG A 380 -27.83 42.24 26.00
C ARG A 380 -26.67 41.58 26.77
N PRO A 381 -26.94 40.79 27.83
CA PRO A 381 -25.88 40.18 28.63
C PRO A 381 -24.87 39.39 27.78
N LYS A 382 -23.58 39.54 28.13
CA LYS A 382 -22.47 38.83 27.47
C LYS A 382 -22.59 37.32 27.68
N LEU A 383 -22.15 36.55 26.70
CA LEU A 383 -21.97 35.10 26.86
C LEU A 383 -20.84 34.97 27.88
N GLN A 384 -21.20 34.63 29.11
CA GLN A 384 -20.22 34.50 30.17
C GLN A 384 -19.27 33.35 29.84
N PHE A 385 -18.00 33.47 30.25
CA PHE A 385 -16.99 32.43 30.06
C PHE A 385 -17.47 31.06 30.58
N LYS A 386 -18.30 31.05 31.63
CA LYS A 386 -18.92 29.84 32.21
C LYS A 386 -19.75 29.06 31.17
N TYR A 387 -20.55 29.75 30.37
CA TYR A 387 -21.35 29.11 29.31
C TYR A 387 -20.48 28.59 28.18
N SER A 388 -19.47 29.35 27.75
CA SER A 388 -18.54 28.88 26.70
C SER A 388 -17.76 27.65 27.14
N LEU A 389 -17.33 27.60 28.40
CA LEU A 389 -16.66 26.42 28.96
C LEU A 389 -17.62 25.22 29.05
N GLY A 390 -18.84 25.43 29.56
CA GLY A 390 -19.86 24.38 29.68
C GLY A 390 -20.27 23.78 28.33
N ILE A 391 -20.53 24.63 27.32
CA ILE A 391 -20.86 24.17 25.97
C ILE A 391 -19.67 23.45 25.33
N SER A 392 -18.44 23.94 25.51
CA SER A 392 -17.25 23.25 25.01
C SER A 392 -17.12 21.87 25.65
N ALA A 393 -17.30 21.75 26.97
CA ALA A 393 -17.26 20.46 27.66
C ALA A 393 -18.34 19.50 27.14
N LEU A 394 -19.56 19.99 26.86
CA LEU A 394 -20.63 19.20 26.25
C LEU A 394 -20.25 18.71 24.84
N ILE A 395 -19.67 19.59 24.01
CA ILE A 395 -19.18 19.22 22.67
C ILE A 395 -18.13 18.10 22.76
N TRP A 396 -17.19 18.20 23.70
CA TRP A 396 -16.20 17.15 23.95
C TRP A 396 -16.86 15.83 24.37
N MET A 397 -17.79 15.87 25.33
CA MET A 397 -18.51 14.69 25.79
C MET A 397 -19.27 13.99 24.64
N LEU A 398 -19.94 14.76 23.80
CA LEU A 398 -20.63 14.24 22.62
C LEU A 398 -19.66 13.68 21.57
N GLY A 399 -18.55 14.38 21.32
CA GLY A 399 -17.51 13.94 20.39
C GLY A 399 -16.83 12.63 20.81
N PHE A 400 -16.55 12.47 22.11
CA PHE A 400 -16.08 11.20 22.67
C PHE A 400 -17.13 10.10 22.53
N SER A 401 -18.37 10.38 22.93
CA SER A 401 -19.48 9.41 22.85
C SER A 401 -19.72 8.92 21.42
N PHE A 402 -19.51 9.79 20.42
CA PHE A 402 -19.62 9.44 19.00
C PHE A 402 -18.43 8.61 18.48
N ALA A 403 -17.22 8.83 18.98
CA ALA A 403 -16.01 8.14 18.52
C ALA A 403 -15.80 6.75 19.17
N VAL A 404 -16.49 6.46 20.28
CA VAL A 404 -16.34 5.21 21.05
C VAL A 404 -16.94 3.96 20.36
N PRO A 405 -18.17 3.98 19.79
CA PRO A 405 -18.81 2.76 19.28
C PRO A 405 -17.97 1.95 18.26
N PRO A 406 -17.24 2.57 17.31
CA PRO A 406 -16.40 1.80 16.38
C PRO A 406 -15.14 1.17 17.01
N LEU A 407 -14.71 1.61 18.21
CA LEU A 407 -13.61 0.95 18.94
C LEU A 407 -14.00 -0.46 19.39
N PHE A 408 -15.26 -0.63 19.81
CA PHE A 408 -15.79 -1.90 20.31
C PHE A 408 -16.49 -2.73 19.23
N GLY A 409 -16.49 -2.27 17.98
CA GLY A 409 -17.17 -2.98 16.89
C GLY A 409 -18.70 -3.01 17.03
N VAL A 410 -19.30 -2.02 17.71
CA VAL A 410 -20.76 -1.95 17.90
C VAL A 410 -21.42 -1.87 16.53
N LYS A 411 -22.42 -2.73 16.28
CA LYS A 411 -23.06 -2.89 14.96
C LYS A 411 -22.05 -3.14 13.83
N GLN A 412 -20.95 -3.86 14.10
CA GLN A 412 -19.90 -4.19 13.14
C GLN A 412 -19.21 -2.95 12.50
N LEU A 413 -19.29 -1.79 13.13
CA LEU A 413 -18.57 -0.59 12.71
C LEU A 413 -17.08 -0.71 13.07
N ARG A 414 -16.17 -0.58 12.10
CA ARG A 414 -14.72 -0.62 12.33
C ARG A 414 -13.97 0.41 11.50
N TYR A 415 -12.86 0.90 12.03
CA TYR A 415 -11.90 1.71 11.27
C TYR A 415 -11.00 0.81 10.43
N HIS A 416 -10.74 1.23 9.19
CA HIS A 416 -9.93 0.47 8.22
C HIS A 416 -8.65 1.22 7.83
N LYS A 417 -7.54 0.46 7.73
CA LYS A 417 -6.20 0.99 7.41
C LYS A 417 -6.14 1.61 6.01
N TRP A 418 -6.80 0.96 5.03
CA TRP A 418 -6.91 1.45 3.65
C TRP A 418 -7.44 2.88 3.59
N PHE A 419 -8.48 3.16 4.38
CA PHE A 419 -9.13 4.45 4.51
C PHE A 419 -8.47 5.38 5.56
N GLN A 420 -7.19 5.13 5.87
CA GLN A 420 -6.38 5.91 6.81
C GLN A 420 -7.01 6.02 8.20
N CYS A 421 -7.84 5.06 8.60
CA CYS A 421 -8.55 5.05 9.87
C CYS A 421 -9.42 6.31 10.11
N THR A 422 -9.78 7.07 9.08
CA THR A 422 -10.49 8.35 9.25
C THR A 422 -11.98 8.17 9.56
N MET A 423 -12.62 7.17 8.93
CA MET A 423 -14.05 6.94 9.04
C MET A 423 -14.35 5.49 9.41
N PRO A 424 -15.38 5.26 10.25
CA PRO A 424 -15.84 3.92 10.54
C PRO A 424 -16.69 3.38 9.38
N PHE A 425 -16.54 2.08 9.08
CA PHE A 425 -17.27 1.36 8.04
C PHE A 425 -17.98 0.14 8.63
N HIS A 426 -19.14 -0.20 8.06
CA HIS A 426 -19.84 -1.44 8.37
C HIS A 426 -19.27 -2.60 7.54
N LYS A 427 -18.97 -3.73 8.18
CA LYS A 427 -18.45 -4.92 7.48
C LYS A 427 -19.61 -5.78 6.96
N SER A 428 -20.06 -5.56 5.72
CA SER A 428 -20.95 -6.51 5.03
C SER A 428 -20.17 -7.73 4.53
N THR A 429 -20.85 -8.86 4.32
CA THR A 429 -20.25 -10.14 3.91
C THR A 429 -19.72 -10.16 2.47
N GLY A 430 -20.09 -9.17 1.65
CA GLY A 430 -19.55 -8.95 0.30
C GLY A 430 -18.36 -7.99 0.31
N VAL A 431 -17.35 -8.28 -0.51
CA VAL A 431 -16.04 -7.60 -0.45
C VAL A 431 -16.12 -6.10 -0.75
N LEU A 432 -17.11 -5.53 -1.44
CA LEU A 432 -17.11 -4.08 -1.67
C LEU A 432 -18.44 -3.37 -2.00
N ASP A 433 -19.61 -3.99 -1.82
CA ASP A 433 -20.90 -3.37 -2.22
C ASP A 433 -21.61 -2.52 -1.16
N ASP A 434 -21.19 -2.57 0.11
CA ASP A 434 -21.73 -1.71 1.16
C ASP A 434 -20.64 -0.77 1.70
N THR A 435 -20.15 0.15 0.86
CA THR A 435 -19.54 1.39 1.39
C THR A 435 -20.60 2.09 2.22
N SER A 436 -20.54 1.87 3.54
CA SER A 436 -21.71 1.98 4.40
C SER A 436 -22.38 3.34 4.27
N THR A 437 -23.68 3.33 3.92
CA THR A 437 -24.57 4.50 3.92
C THR A 437 -24.40 5.36 5.19
N VAL A 438 -24.06 4.71 6.31
CA VAL A 438 -23.72 5.35 7.59
C VAL A 438 -22.58 6.37 7.46
N THR A 439 -21.46 6.01 6.82
CA THR A 439 -20.31 6.92 6.61
C THR A 439 -20.72 8.11 5.75
N LEU A 440 -21.52 7.87 4.71
CA LEU A 440 -22.03 8.93 3.83
C LEU A 440 -22.94 9.89 4.59
N VAL A 441 -23.86 9.38 5.40
CA VAL A 441 -24.77 10.20 6.23
C VAL A 441 -23.98 11.05 7.23
N ILE A 442 -22.96 10.48 7.87
CA ILE A 442 -22.07 11.22 8.79
C ILE A 442 -21.33 12.33 8.05
N ALA A 443 -20.74 12.04 6.90
CA ALA A 443 -20.00 13.01 6.11
C ALA A 443 -20.91 14.16 5.62
N ILE A 444 -22.10 13.83 5.10
CA ILE A 444 -23.13 14.83 4.74
C ILE A 444 -23.50 15.68 5.95
N GLY A 445 -23.69 15.06 7.13
CA GLY A 445 -23.97 15.78 8.37
C GLY A 445 -22.91 16.83 8.71
N PHE A 446 -21.63 16.50 8.63
CA PHE A 446 -20.55 17.48 8.86
C PHE A 446 -20.55 18.59 7.80
N VAL A 447 -20.73 18.26 6.52
CA VAL A 447 -20.82 19.25 5.45
C VAL A 447 -21.98 20.22 5.71
N MET A 448 -23.14 19.73 6.16
CA MET A 448 -24.30 20.58 6.49
C MET A 448 -24.04 21.55 7.66
N VAL A 449 -23.30 21.11 8.70
CA VAL A 449 -22.87 22.00 9.81
C VAL A 449 -21.94 23.11 9.31
N TYR A 450 -21.09 22.78 8.34
CA TYR A 450 -20.20 23.75 7.71
C TYR A 450 -20.93 24.73 6.79
N VAL A 451 -21.89 24.25 5.99
CA VAL A 451 -22.75 25.10 5.16
C VAL A 451 -23.56 26.07 6.02
N THR A 452 -24.12 25.61 7.13
CA THR A 452 -24.84 26.49 8.08
C THR A 452 -23.90 27.52 8.72
N SER A 453 -22.67 27.15 9.06
CA SER A 453 -21.64 28.09 9.55
C SER A 453 -21.31 29.17 8.51
N VAL A 454 -21.12 28.78 7.24
CA VAL A 454 -20.87 29.72 6.13
C VAL A 454 -22.09 30.63 5.91
N GLY A 455 -23.31 30.09 5.93
CA GLY A 455 -24.54 30.86 5.80
C GLY A 455 -24.69 31.92 6.91
N LEU A 456 -24.37 31.58 8.15
CA LEU A 456 -24.34 32.53 9.27
C LEU A 456 -23.31 33.66 9.05
N TYR A 457 -22.13 33.34 8.52
CA TYR A 457 -21.14 34.38 8.18
C TYR A 457 -21.54 35.28 7.03
N LEU A 458 -22.11 34.72 5.96
CA LEU A 458 -22.63 35.50 4.85
C LEU A 458 -23.72 36.44 5.35
N TYR A 459 -24.62 35.96 6.23
CA TYR A 459 -25.61 36.81 6.88
C TYR A 459 -24.97 37.96 7.67
N ILE A 460 -23.96 37.67 8.52
CA ILE A 460 -23.20 38.72 9.25
C ILE A 460 -22.59 39.74 8.27
N TYR A 461 -22.00 39.26 7.18
CA TYR A 461 -21.35 40.09 6.18
C TYR A 461 -22.34 41.02 5.47
N PHE A 462 -23.45 40.49 4.95
CA PHE A 462 -24.48 41.29 4.28
C PHE A 462 -25.18 42.26 5.23
N PHE A 463 -25.46 41.82 6.47
CA PHE A 463 -26.01 42.68 7.50
C PHE A 463 -25.08 43.87 7.79
N PHE A 464 -23.75 43.64 7.80
CA PHE A 464 -22.77 44.70 7.96
C PHE A 464 -22.71 45.64 6.74
N CYS A 465 -22.71 45.10 5.51
CA CYS A 465 -22.70 45.92 4.29
C CYS A 465 -23.91 46.86 4.17
N LYS A 466 -25.05 46.47 4.75
CA LYS A 466 -26.28 47.28 4.77
C LYS A 466 -26.31 48.32 5.91
N SER A 467 -25.43 48.20 6.91
CA SER A 467 -25.44 49.06 8.10
C SER A 467 -24.60 50.33 7.92
N THR A 468 -25.22 51.50 8.05
CA THR A 468 -24.59 52.83 7.88
C THR A 468 -23.91 53.38 9.14
N ALA A 469 -23.80 52.62 10.24
CA ALA A 469 -23.43 53.14 11.57
C ALA A 469 -21.92 53.02 11.96
N HIS A 470 -21.46 54.12 12.58
CA HIS A 470 -20.21 54.51 13.29
C HIS A 470 -19.01 53.55 13.49
N LEU A 471 -17.81 54.15 13.47
CA LEU A 471 -16.43 53.61 13.62
C LEU A 471 -16.21 52.35 14.50
N ALA A 472 -16.97 52.16 15.57
CA ALA A 472 -16.90 50.96 16.41
C ALA A 472 -17.29 49.69 15.63
N ILE A 473 -18.35 49.78 14.82
CA ILE A 473 -18.84 48.68 13.97
C ILE A 473 -17.82 48.40 12.85
N ARG A 474 -17.12 49.42 12.31
CA ARG A 474 -16.01 49.23 11.34
C ARG A 474 -14.78 48.53 11.94
N ARG A 475 -14.49 48.70 13.24
CA ARG A 475 -13.41 47.96 13.93
C ARG A 475 -13.79 46.49 14.12
N GLU A 476 -15.00 46.23 14.61
CA GLU A 476 -15.53 44.86 14.76
C GLU A 476 -15.71 44.14 13.41
N ALA A 477 -16.07 44.86 12.34
CA ALA A 477 -16.16 44.27 11.00
C ALA A 477 -14.82 43.95 10.36
N ARG A 478 -13.77 44.75 10.62
CA ARG A 478 -12.39 44.39 10.24
C ARG A 478 -11.91 43.15 10.98
N LEU A 479 -12.36 42.94 12.22
CA LEU A 479 -12.13 41.70 12.98
C LEU A 479 -12.96 40.54 12.40
N ALA A 480 -14.23 40.76 12.06
CA ALA A 480 -15.13 39.77 11.47
C ALA A 480 -14.64 39.27 10.09
N LYS A 481 -14.14 40.17 9.22
CA LYS A 481 -13.51 39.80 7.94
C LYS A 481 -12.29 38.88 8.11
N ARG A 482 -11.57 39.01 9.23
CA ARG A 482 -10.43 38.13 9.53
C ARG A 482 -10.89 36.76 10.03
N LEU A 483 -12.01 36.70 10.76
CA LEU A 483 -12.63 35.48 11.25
C LEU A 483 -13.35 34.69 10.14
N SER A 484 -13.91 35.40 9.14
CA SER A 484 -14.53 34.77 7.97
C SER A 484 -13.50 34.05 7.08
N LEU A 485 -12.25 34.54 7.01
CA LEU A 485 -11.18 33.82 6.32
C LEU A 485 -10.95 32.45 6.95
N VAL A 486 -11.08 32.35 8.28
CA VAL A 486 -10.78 31.10 8.99
C VAL A 486 -11.89 30.08 8.89
N VAL A 487 -13.14 30.54 8.85
CA VAL A 487 -14.26 29.64 8.58
C VAL A 487 -14.29 29.22 7.14
N CYS A 488 -13.82 30.07 6.22
CA CYS A 488 -13.58 29.68 4.84
C CYS A 488 -12.44 28.66 4.71
N THR A 489 -11.31 28.82 5.42
CA THR A 489 -10.23 27.83 5.39
C THR A 489 -10.66 26.52 6.05
N ASN A 490 -11.29 26.56 7.22
CA ASN A 490 -11.85 25.36 7.88
C ASN A 490 -12.88 24.65 6.99
N PHE A 491 -13.71 25.40 6.27
CA PHE A 491 -14.66 24.85 5.30
C PHE A 491 -13.93 24.21 4.11
N LEU A 492 -13.04 24.95 3.45
CA LEU A 492 -12.36 24.51 2.24
C LEU A 492 -11.48 23.28 2.49
N PHE A 493 -10.66 23.33 3.53
CA PHE A 493 -9.76 22.23 3.90
C PHE A 493 -10.49 21.07 4.59
N PHE A 494 -11.79 21.16 4.86
CA PHE A 494 -12.59 20.02 5.30
C PHE A 494 -13.42 19.42 4.17
N VAL A 495 -14.13 20.27 3.42
CA VAL A 495 -15.02 19.84 2.33
C VAL A 495 -14.21 19.23 1.19
N VAL A 496 -13.09 19.83 0.78
CA VAL A 496 -12.28 19.28 -0.31
C VAL A 496 -11.76 17.87 0.04
N PRO A 497 -11.09 17.64 1.18
CA PRO A 497 -10.72 16.28 1.60
C PRO A 497 -11.89 15.31 1.73
N THR A 498 -13.02 15.76 2.28
CA THR A 498 -14.18 14.89 2.49
C THR A 498 -14.81 14.47 1.18
N VAL A 499 -14.94 15.39 0.21
CA VAL A 499 -15.46 15.08 -1.13
C VAL A 499 -14.51 14.18 -1.89
N LEU A 500 -13.20 14.46 -1.86
CA LEU A 500 -12.19 13.60 -2.48
C LEU A 500 -12.20 12.19 -1.90
N PHE A 501 -12.30 12.08 -0.58
CA PHE A 501 -12.37 10.80 0.11
C PHE A 501 -13.67 10.04 -0.20
N LEU A 502 -14.83 10.72 -0.20
CA LEU A 502 -16.11 10.11 -0.57
C LEU A 502 -16.12 9.63 -2.02
N TYR A 503 -15.57 10.42 -2.94
CA TYR A 503 -15.41 10.02 -4.34
C TYR A 503 -14.52 8.78 -4.46
N TYR A 504 -13.37 8.79 -3.78
CA TYR A 504 -12.44 7.67 -3.74
C TYR A 504 -13.08 6.39 -3.21
N VAL A 505 -13.88 6.49 -2.13
CA VAL A 505 -14.60 5.37 -1.51
C VAL A 505 -15.70 4.85 -2.45
N TYR A 506 -16.55 5.73 -2.98
CA TYR A 506 -17.73 5.34 -3.77
C TYR A 506 -17.38 4.79 -5.14
N ARG A 507 -16.34 5.33 -5.79
CA ARG A 507 -15.94 4.93 -7.14
C ARG A 507 -14.78 3.95 -7.14
N PHE A 508 -14.36 3.41 -5.99
CA PHE A 508 -13.16 2.60 -5.89
C PHE A 508 -13.08 1.48 -6.93
N MET A 509 -14.09 0.60 -7.03
CA MET A 509 -14.06 -0.52 -7.98
C MET A 509 -14.20 -0.08 -9.44
N ALA A 510 -15.11 0.85 -9.72
CA ALA A 510 -15.25 1.37 -11.08
C ALA A 510 -13.97 2.07 -11.55
N VAL A 511 -13.28 2.81 -10.68
CA VAL A 511 -12.15 3.67 -11.05
C VAL A 511 -10.81 2.94 -11.03
N LEU A 512 -10.63 1.92 -10.19
CA LEU A 512 -9.42 1.09 -10.16
C LEU A 512 -9.20 0.38 -11.51
N PHE A 513 -10.28 0.03 -12.22
CA PHE A 513 -10.23 -0.63 -13.53
C PHE A 513 -10.49 0.33 -14.72
N ASP A 514 -11.18 1.46 -14.54
CA ASP A 514 -11.61 2.35 -15.65
C ASP A 514 -10.81 3.66 -15.79
N VAL A 515 -10.08 4.12 -14.76
CA VAL A 515 -9.42 5.46 -14.77
C VAL A 515 -7.91 5.42 -15.00
N GLY A 516 -7.33 4.24 -15.07
CA GLY A 516 -5.93 4.06 -15.41
C GLY A 516 -5.71 4.04 -16.92
N GLU A 517 -5.64 5.18 -17.61
CA GLU A 517 -5.01 5.18 -18.95
C GLU A 517 -3.49 4.93 -18.86
N THR A 518 -2.87 5.21 -17.69
CA THR A 518 -1.44 4.99 -17.43
C THR A 518 -1.22 4.50 -15.99
N PHE A 519 -0.09 3.84 -15.71
CA PHE A 519 0.26 3.45 -14.33
C PHE A 519 0.41 4.68 -13.42
N ALA A 520 0.89 5.81 -13.96
CA ALA A 520 1.02 7.07 -13.24
C ALA A 520 -0.32 7.67 -12.80
N SER A 521 -1.37 7.58 -13.63
CA SER A 521 -2.71 8.06 -13.24
C SER A 521 -3.30 7.22 -12.11
N LEU A 522 -3.05 5.90 -12.11
CA LEU A 522 -3.45 5.00 -11.03
C LEU A 522 -2.73 5.34 -9.71
N GLN A 523 -1.41 5.59 -9.75
CA GLN A 523 -0.67 6.09 -8.59
C GLN A 523 -1.24 7.42 -8.09
N GLY A 524 -1.52 8.36 -9.00
CA GLY A 524 -2.11 9.66 -8.68
C GLY A 524 -3.46 9.52 -7.97
N PHE A 525 -4.32 8.62 -8.43
CA PHE A 525 -5.62 8.34 -7.80
C PHE A 525 -5.46 7.85 -6.35
N ILE A 526 -4.51 6.95 -6.09
CA ILE A 526 -4.22 6.46 -4.74
C ILE A 526 -3.72 7.60 -3.84
N ILE A 527 -2.85 8.46 -4.35
CA ILE A 527 -2.33 9.64 -3.62
C ILE A 527 -3.49 10.59 -3.25
N MET A 528 -4.41 10.84 -4.19
CA MET A 528 -5.59 11.68 -3.99
C MET A 528 -6.56 11.10 -2.94
N GLY A 529 -6.68 9.78 -2.86
CA GLY A 529 -7.55 9.09 -1.89
C GLY A 529 -6.95 8.93 -0.48
N THR A 530 -5.62 8.91 -0.36
CA THR A 530 -4.95 8.53 0.89
C THR A 530 -4.12 9.66 1.50
N TRP A 531 -3.13 10.19 0.77
CA TRP A 531 -2.19 11.19 1.30
C TRP A 531 -2.74 12.61 1.27
N VAL A 532 -3.43 13.02 0.20
CA VAL A 532 -3.95 14.39 0.03
C VAL A 532 -4.96 14.77 1.13
N PRO A 533 -5.97 13.94 1.48
CA PRO A 533 -6.95 14.30 2.49
C PRO A 533 -6.32 14.54 3.87
N VAL A 534 -5.41 13.66 4.29
CA VAL A 534 -4.69 13.78 5.58
C VAL A 534 -3.82 15.03 5.61
N THR A 535 -3.12 15.32 4.51
CA THR A 535 -2.26 16.50 4.39
C THR A 535 -3.06 17.79 4.45
N LEU A 536 -4.18 17.89 3.73
CA LEU A 536 -5.04 19.07 3.74
C LEU A 536 -5.64 19.35 5.13
N LEU A 537 -6.05 18.30 5.84
CA LEU A 537 -6.54 18.41 7.22
C LEU A 537 -5.43 18.88 8.18
N ALA A 538 -4.22 18.35 8.06
CA ALA A 538 -3.09 18.76 8.88
C ALA A 538 -2.65 20.21 8.57
N VAL A 539 -2.66 20.62 7.30
CA VAL A 539 -2.41 22.02 6.90
C VAL A 539 -3.47 22.95 7.50
N ASN A 540 -4.73 22.55 7.56
CA ASN A 540 -5.77 23.34 8.22
C ASN A 540 -5.45 23.56 9.71
N SER A 541 -5.14 22.49 10.44
CA SER A 541 -4.75 22.55 11.84
C SER A 541 -3.46 23.33 12.08
N LEU A 542 -2.57 23.40 11.09
CA LEU A 542 -1.37 24.25 11.12
C LEU A 542 -1.72 25.74 10.98
N LEU A 543 -2.67 26.08 10.10
CA LEU A 543 -3.05 27.47 9.84
C LEU A 543 -3.87 28.10 10.98
N ASN A 544 -4.67 27.32 11.70
CA ASN A 544 -5.56 27.76 12.76
C ASN A 544 -4.87 28.69 13.81
N PRO A 545 -3.73 28.31 14.43
CA PRO A 545 -2.99 29.19 15.35
C PRO A 545 -2.61 30.56 14.76
N PHE A 546 -2.17 30.60 13.50
CA PHE A 546 -1.79 31.85 12.83
C PHE A 546 -3.00 32.74 12.57
N MET A 547 -4.13 32.13 12.30
CA MET A 547 -5.38 32.84 12.02
C MET A 547 -6.05 33.38 13.28
N TYR A 548 -6.11 32.61 14.36
CA TYR A 548 -6.85 32.99 15.58
C TYR A 548 -5.98 33.54 16.72
N ALA A 549 -4.86 32.87 17.04
CA ALA A 549 -4.09 33.17 18.23
C ALA A 549 -3.01 34.24 17.95
N PHE A 550 -2.11 33.96 17.01
CA PHE A 550 -0.97 34.83 16.73
C PHE A 550 -1.35 36.17 16.10
N ARG A 551 -2.56 36.36 15.59
CA ARG A 551 -3.03 37.68 15.13
C ARG A 551 -3.59 38.55 16.25
N HIS A 552 -3.93 37.97 17.40
CA HIS A 552 -4.59 38.70 18.47
C HIS A 552 -3.58 39.46 19.34
N GLN A 553 -3.79 40.77 19.52
CA GLN A 553 -2.84 41.64 20.25
C GLN A 553 -2.65 41.20 21.71
N LYS A 554 -3.73 40.84 22.42
CA LYS A 554 -3.64 40.30 23.80
C LYS A 554 -2.76 39.05 23.87
N PHE A 555 -2.90 38.11 22.93
CA PHE A 555 -2.10 36.88 22.89
C PHE A 555 -0.61 37.17 22.65
N ARG A 556 -0.27 38.04 21.69
CA ARG A 556 1.13 38.46 21.45
C ARG A 556 1.78 39.10 22.69
N ARG A 557 1.03 39.92 23.44
CA ARG A 557 1.53 40.55 24.67
C ARG A 557 1.84 39.51 25.76
N GLU A 558 1.04 38.46 25.86
CA GLU A 558 1.28 37.35 26.81
C GLU A 558 2.49 36.53 26.40
N ILE A 559 2.62 36.16 25.11
CA ILE A 559 3.82 35.50 24.59
C ILE A 559 5.08 36.31 24.90
N SER A 560 5.09 37.60 24.56
CA SER A 560 6.24 38.47 24.85
C SER A 560 6.54 38.58 26.36
N ARG A 561 5.53 38.48 27.23
CA ARG A 561 5.74 38.41 28.68
C ARG A 561 6.35 37.08 29.12
N ILE A 562 5.92 35.97 28.54
CA ILE A 562 6.47 34.64 28.81
C ILE A 562 7.91 34.55 28.31
N CYS A 563 8.20 34.96 27.07
CA CYS A 563 9.55 35.00 26.51
C CYS A 563 10.50 35.82 27.39
N ARG A 564 10.11 37.05 27.80
CA ARG A 564 10.94 37.86 28.71
C ARG A 564 11.20 37.21 30.07
N ARG A 565 10.27 36.38 30.58
CA ARG A 565 10.50 35.62 31.80
C ARG A 565 11.49 34.50 31.56
N LEU A 566 11.35 33.75 30.47
CA LEU A 566 12.28 32.70 30.07
C LEU A 566 13.68 33.26 29.82
N ASP A 567 13.82 34.38 29.12
CA ASP A 567 15.10 35.08 28.90
C ASP A 567 15.75 35.48 30.22
N LYS A 568 14.96 35.85 31.24
CA LYS A 568 15.49 36.17 32.57
C LYS A 568 15.97 34.93 33.32
N TYR A 569 15.32 33.77 33.12
CA TYR A 569 15.71 32.49 33.75
C TYR A 569 16.92 31.86 33.05
N PHE A 570 16.99 31.88 31.72
CA PHE A 570 18.09 31.30 30.94
C PHE A 570 19.26 32.27 30.76
N GLY A 571 18.99 33.58 30.64
CA GLY A 571 20.02 34.64 30.50
C GLY A 571 20.81 34.93 31.78
N GLN A 572 20.49 34.32 32.93
CA GLN A 572 21.32 34.37 34.13
C GLN A 572 22.50 33.38 34.11
N THR A 573 22.65 32.53 33.08
CA THR A 573 23.76 31.55 33.00
C THR A 573 24.92 31.95 32.08
N VAL A 574 24.88 33.10 31.41
CA VAL A 574 26.02 33.58 30.60
C VAL A 574 26.26 35.07 30.87
N VAL A 575 26.90 35.37 32.01
CA VAL A 575 27.65 36.63 32.15
C VAL A 575 29.04 36.37 31.58
N THR A 576 29.22 36.65 30.29
CA THR A 576 30.57 36.73 29.72
C THR A 576 31.27 37.98 30.24
N GLN A 577 32.55 37.82 30.60
CA GLN A 577 33.48 38.81 31.20
C GLN A 577 33.52 40.20 30.54
N GLY A 578 32.94 40.38 29.34
CA GLY A 578 32.87 41.65 28.62
C GLY A 578 31.95 42.72 29.24
N ASP A 579 30.95 42.33 30.02
CA ASP A 579 29.98 43.28 30.58
C ASP A 579 30.43 43.97 31.88
N LEU A 580 31.43 43.41 32.60
CA LEU A 580 32.05 44.11 33.75
C LEU A 580 32.86 45.34 33.31
N ASN A 581 33.52 45.28 32.15
CA ASN A 581 34.32 46.40 31.63
C ASN A 581 33.45 47.56 31.12
N LYS A 582 32.19 47.29 30.76
CA LYS A 582 31.22 48.32 30.34
C LYS A 582 30.61 49.07 31.53
N TYR A 583 30.51 48.43 32.69
CA TYR A 583 30.04 49.06 33.93
C TYR A 583 31.07 50.02 34.53
N GLN A 584 32.37 49.70 34.44
CA GLN A 584 33.43 50.59 34.95
C GLN A 584 33.62 51.85 34.09
N ARG A 585 33.36 51.80 32.77
CA ARG A 585 33.43 52.99 31.90
C ARG A 585 32.26 53.97 32.05
N LYS A 586 31.14 53.56 32.65
CA LYS A 586 29.93 54.40 32.76
C LYS A 586 29.87 55.26 34.04
N ASN A 587 30.79 55.05 34.98
CA ASN A 587 30.85 55.75 36.27
C ASN A 587 32.01 56.78 36.37
N SER A 588 32.37 57.45 35.27
CA SER A 588 33.25 58.62 35.32
C SER A 588 32.44 59.91 35.58
N PRO A 589 32.92 60.87 36.40
CA PRO A 589 32.09 61.92 36.99
C PRO A 589 31.61 63.06 36.06
N LEU A 590 31.78 62.95 34.72
CA LEU A 590 31.53 64.08 33.81
C LEU A 590 30.16 64.12 33.12
N ASN A 591 29.30 63.10 33.23
CA ASN A 591 28.09 62.99 32.39
C ASN A 591 26.74 63.22 33.11
N GLN A 592 26.75 63.82 34.30
CA GLN A 592 25.54 63.94 35.14
C GLN A 592 24.73 65.23 34.91
N LYS A 593 25.23 66.21 34.14
CA LYS A 593 24.54 67.50 33.94
C LYS A 593 23.52 67.53 32.79
N ASP A 594 23.66 66.68 31.77
CA ASP A 594 22.78 66.74 30.59
C ASP A 594 21.48 65.93 30.72
N HIS A 595 21.41 65.01 31.70
CA HIS A 595 20.25 64.12 31.82
C HIS A 595 19.02 64.77 32.49
N LEU A 596 19.22 65.84 33.26
CA LEU A 596 18.15 66.51 34.03
C LEU A 596 17.29 67.44 33.15
N HIS A 597 17.85 68.00 32.07
CA HIS A 597 17.11 68.88 31.16
C HIS A 597 16.14 68.10 30.24
N PHE A 598 16.45 66.84 29.91
CA PHE A 598 15.61 66.01 29.04
C PHE A 598 14.37 65.41 29.74
N LEU A 599 14.39 65.32 31.08
CA LEU A 599 13.29 64.74 31.87
C LEU A 599 12.14 65.72 32.15
N MET A 600 12.35 67.03 32.03
CA MET A 600 11.26 68.00 32.23
C MET A 600 10.36 68.18 31.00
N LEU A 601 10.83 67.87 29.79
CA LEU A 601 10.03 68.03 28.56
C LEU A 601 9.02 66.89 28.31
N ARG A 602 9.20 65.71 28.92
CA ARG A 602 8.35 64.53 28.66
C ARG A 602 7.10 64.44 29.54
N LYS A 603 6.94 65.35 30.52
CA LYS A 603 5.83 65.30 31.49
C LYS A 603 4.54 65.99 31.01
N ASN A 604 4.57 66.71 29.87
CA ASN A 604 3.43 67.50 29.37
C ASN A 604 2.54 66.79 28.31
N GLU A 605 2.82 65.55 27.90
CA GLU A 605 2.03 64.85 26.86
C GLU A 605 1.06 63.76 27.38
N HIS A 606 0.92 63.57 28.71
CA HIS A 606 0.12 62.46 29.28
C HIS A 606 -1.26 62.81 29.85
N GLU A 607 -1.78 64.02 29.65
CA GLU A 607 -3.08 64.48 30.20
C GLU A 607 -4.18 64.77 29.17
N ARG A 608 -4.23 64.08 28.03
CA ARG A 608 -5.39 64.14 27.11
C ARG A 608 -5.82 62.77 26.62
N CYS A 609 -6.67 62.09 27.41
CA CYS A 609 -7.72 61.16 26.97
C CYS A 609 -8.49 60.61 28.19
N LEU A 610 -9.50 61.35 28.62
CA LEU A 610 -10.68 60.84 29.34
C LEU A 610 -11.79 60.59 28.32
#